data_AF-A0A1Y4FEU8-F1
#
_entry.id   AF-A0A1Y4FEU8-F1
#
_cell.length_a   1.000
_cell.length_b   1.000
_cell.length_c   1.000
_cell.angle_alpha   90.00
_cell.angle_beta   90.00
_cell.angle_gamma   90.00
#
_symmetry.space_group_name_H-M   'P 1'
#
loop_
_entity.id
_entity.type
_entity.pdbx_description
1 polymer ?
#
loop_
_entity_poly.entity_id
_entity_poly.type
_entity_poly.pdbx_seq_one_letter_code
_entity_poly.pdbx_strand_id
1 'polypeptide(L)'
;MGKSKRNCRRTEDEVRIHEKAVKMRKMTDEQLVHYVEDRVEKARSEGFNIGKKSVRSGKSTNDFLAELQTSKIPGIGAVTINKLLKVAKENGYIQ
;
A
#
# COMPACT_ATOMS: atom_id res chain seq x y z
N MET A 1 -37.82 -27.96 35.71
CA MET A 1 -37.21 -27.82 34.37
C MET A 1 -37.77 -26.56 33.70
N GLY A 2 -37.09 -25.42 33.78
CA GLY A 2 -37.63 -24.13 33.31
C GLY A 2 -36.57 -23.28 32.62
N LYS A 3 -36.42 -23.50 31.31
CA LYS A 3 -35.71 -22.74 30.26
C LYS A 3 -34.72 -21.66 30.74
N SER A 4 -33.42 -21.96 30.57
CA SER A 4 -32.34 -20.96 30.56
C SER A 4 -32.73 -19.77 29.69
N LYS A 5 -32.63 -18.57 30.25
CA LYS A 5 -32.95 -17.30 29.59
C LYS A 5 -32.11 -17.24 28.31
N ARG A 6 -32.74 -17.39 27.14
CA ARG A 6 -32.06 -17.29 25.85
C ARG A 6 -31.26 -15.99 25.85
N ASN A 7 -29.96 -16.10 25.62
CA ASN A 7 -29.04 -14.98 25.61
C ASN A 7 -29.46 -13.99 24.50
N CYS A 8 -30.35 -13.05 24.84
CA CYS A 8 -30.81 -11.97 23.97
C CYS A 8 -29.75 -10.86 23.84
N ARG A 9 -28.48 -11.12 24.15
CA ARG A 9 -27.41 -10.15 23.94
C ARG A 9 -26.89 -10.33 22.53
N ARG A 10 -27.02 -9.27 21.76
CA ARG A 10 -26.24 -9.08 20.54
C ARG A 10 -24.76 -9.27 20.87
N THR A 11 -24.06 -9.98 20.01
CA THR A 11 -22.60 -10.03 20.00
C THR A 11 -22.04 -8.62 19.79
N GLU A 12 -20.78 -8.41 20.17
CA GLU A 12 -20.13 -7.10 20.01
C GLU A 12 -20.13 -6.64 18.54
N ASP A 13 -19.97 -7.57 17.60
CA ASP A 13 -20.06 -7.27 16.17
C ASP A 13 -21.47 -6.87 15.74
N GLU A 14 -22.52 -7.54 16.23
CA GLU A 14 -23.91 -7.16 15.96
C GLU A 14 -24.24 -5.78 16.53
N VAL A 15 -23.71 -5.43 17.71
CA VAL A 15 -23.84 -4.08 18.29
C VAL A 15 -23.15 -3.05 17.40
N ARG A 16 -21.92 -3.32 16.97
CA ARG A 16 -21.14 -2.42 16.11
C ARG A 16 -21.81 -2.17 14.76
N ILE A 17 -22.34 -3.22 14.13
CA ILE A 17 -23.10 -3.11 12.87
C ILE A 17 -24.38 -2.30 13.10
N HIS A 18 -25.10 -2.58 14.18
CA HIS A 18 -26.32 -1.87 14.52
C HIS A 18 -26.07 -0.36 14.75
N GLU A 19 -25.08 -0.01 15.55
CA GLU A 19 -24.71 1.38 15.82
C GLU A 19 -24.32 2.12 14.54
N LYS A 20 -23.53 1.48 13.68
CA LYS A 20 -23.17 2.05 12.38
C LYS A 20 -24.41 2.29 11.52
N ALA A 21 -25.32 1.31 11.43
CA ALA A 21 -26.56 1.44 10.67
C ALA A 21 -27.47 2.53 11.23
N VAL A 22 -27.56 2.67 12.55
CA VAL A 22 -28.32 3.75 13.20
C VAL A 22 -27.72 5.11 12.86
N LYS A 23 -26.39 5.26 12.87
CA LYS A 23 -25.72 6.51 12.45
C LYS A 23 -25.99 6.83 10.98
N MET A 24 -25.90 5.84 10.09
CA MET A 24 -26.18 6.02 8.65
C MET A 24 -27.60 6.53 8.39
N ARG A 25 -28.61 5.98 9.08
CA ARG A 25 -30.01 6.39 8.93
C ARG A 25 -30.31 7.79 9.51
N LYS A 26 -29.42 8.32 10.35
CA LYS A 26 -29.56 9.65 10.96
C LYS A 26 -28.86 10.75 10.17
N MET A 27 -27.98 10.40 9.24
CA MET A 27 -27.31 11.37 8.37
C MET A 27 -28.26 11.86 7.29
N THR A 28 -28.08 13.11 6.86
CA THR A 28 -28.78 13.65 5.69
C THR A 28 -28.19 13.12 4.40
N ASP A 29 -28.94 13.21 3.31
CA ASP A 29 -28.47 12.75 1.99
C ASP A 29 -27.16 13.44 1.58
N GLU A 30 -27.02 14.74 1.85
CA GLU A 30 -25.79 15.50 1.59
C GLU A 30 -24.60 14.98 2.41
N GLN A 31 -24.80 14.72 3.71
CA GLN A 31 -23.75 14.15 4.57
C GLN A 31 -23.34 12.73 4.12
N LEU A 32 -24.30 11.94 3.64
CA LEU A 32 -24.05 10.61 3.10
C LEU A 32 -23.22 10.67 1.81
N VAL A 33 -23.55 11.60 0.91
CA VAL A 33 -22.81 11.82 -0.34
C VAL A 33 -21.37 12.22 -0.03
N HIS A 34 -21.15 13.24 0.80
CA HIS A 34 -19.81 13.68 1.20
C HIS A 34 -18.99 12.56 1.84
N TYR A 35 -19.60 11.80 2.76
CA TYR A 35 -18.91 10.68 3.42
C TYR A 35 -18.42 9.62 2.43
N VAL A 36 -19.14 9.40 1.33
CA VAL A 36 -18.74 8.46 0.27
C VAL A 36 -17.65 9.07 -0.61
N GLU A 37 -17.83 10.31 -1.05
CA GLU A 37 -16.87 11.03 -1.91
C GLU A 37 -15.50 11.16 -1.24
N ASP A 38 -15.47 11.61 0.01
CA ASP A 38 -14.25 11.74 0.81
C ASP A 38 -13.51 10.39 0.93
N ARG A 39 -14.25 9.28 1.06
CA ARG A 39 -13.65 7.95 1.14
C ARG A 39 -13.08 7.50 -0.20
N VAL A 40 -13.74 7.81 -1.30
CA VAL A 40 -13.24 7.51 -2.65
C VAL A 40 -11.99 8.32 -2.94
N GLU A 41 -12.00 9.62 -2.64
CA GLU A 41 -10.85 10.50 -2.84
C GLU A 41 -9.68 10.11 -1.93
N LYS A 42 -9.95 9.77 -0.67
CA LYS A 42 -8.95 9.24 0.25
C LYS A 42 -8.35 7.93 -0.24
N ALA A 43 -9.16 6.98 -0.70
CA ALA A 43 -8.65 5.72 -1.24
C ALA A 43 -7.81 5.93 -2.51
N ARG A 44 -8.20 6.86 -3.38
CA ARG A 44 -7.43 7.25 -4.57
C ARG A 44 -6.09 7.88 -4.19
N SER A 45 -6.10 8.85 -3.27
CA SER A 45 -4.88 9.54 -2.84
C SER A 45 -3.94 8.61 -2.06
N GLU A 46 -4.46 7.76 -1.17
CA GLU A 46 -3.68 6.74 -0.47
C GLU A 46 -3.10 5.71 -1.43
N GLY A 47 -3.90 5.16 -2.35
CA GLY A 47 -3.42 4.22 -3.37
C GLY A 47 -2.34 4.84 -4.26
N PHE A 48 -2.54 6.07 -4.73
CA PHE A 48 -1.55 6.81 -5.51
C PHE A 48 -0.26 7.07 -4.74
N ASN A 49 -0.37 7.48 -3.48
CA ASN A 49 0.78 7.76 -2.62
C ASN A 49 1.54 6.48 -2.24
N ILE A 50 0.86 5.36 -2.02
CA ILE A 50 1.48 4.05 -1.80
C ILE A 50 2.25 3.62 -3.05
N GLY A 51 1.65 3.75 -4.24
CA GLY A 51 2.32 3.45 -5.50
C GLY A 51 3.59 4.30 -5.69
N LYS A 52 3.50 5.61 -5.45
CA LYS A 52 4.64 6.53 -5.54
C LYS A 52 5.74 6.22 -4.50
N LYS A 53 5.37 5.82 -3.28
CA LYS A 53 6.32 5.38 -2.25
C LYS A 53 6.97 4.05 -2.61
N SER A 54 6.23 3.09 -3.18
CA SER A 54 6.78 1.83 -3.68
C SER A 54 7.81 2.05 -4.78
N VAL A 55 7.53 2.94 -5.74
CA VAL A 55 8.48 3.33 -6.80
C VAL A 55 9.72 4.01 -6.23
N ARG A 56 9.59 4.81 -5.16
CA ARG A 56 10.70 5.54 -4.54
C ARG A 56 11.50 4.75 -3.50
N SER A 57 10.92 3.69 -2.95
CA SER A 57 11.53 2.90 -1.87
C SER A 57 12.35 1.72 -2.39
N GLY A 58 12.20 1.35 -3.67
CA GLY A 58 13.09 0.38 -4.29
C GLY A 58 14.48 0.97 -4.50
N LYS A 59 15.53 0.20 -4.19
CA LYS A 59 16.90 0.54 -4.64
C LYS A 59 16.87 0.68 -6.16
N SER A 60 17.43 1.76 -6.68
CA SER A 60 17.49 2.02 -8.12
C SER A 60 18.51 1.10 -8.82
N THR A 61 18.43 1.04 -10.15
CA THR A 61 19.44 0.40 -10.99
C THR A 61 20.84 0.98 -10.75
N ASN A 62 20.94 2.29 -10.48
CA ASN A 62 22.20 2.95 -10.10
C ASN A 62 22.73 2.43 -8.75
N ASP A 63 21.85 2.29 -7.75
CA ASP A 63 22.24 1.78 -6.43
C ASP A 63 22.77 0.35 -6.51
N PHE A 64 22.13 -0.48 -7.33
CA PHE A 64 22.58 -1.85 -7.57
C PHE A 64 23.96 -1.90 -8.24
N LEU A 65 24.22 -1.07 -9.26
CA LEU A 65 25.52 -1.01 -9.93
C LEU A 65 26.63 -0.49 -9.00
N ALA A 66 26.32 0.46 -8.12
CA ALA A 66 27.24 0.94 -7.09
C ALA A 66 27.52 -0.15 -6.04
N GLU A 67 26.51 -0.93 -5.67
CA GLU A 67 26.66 -2.08 -4.79
C GLU A 67 27.54 -3.16 -5.43
N LEU A 68 27.44 -3.41 -6.74
CA LEU A 68 28.32 -4.32 -7.47
C LEU A 68 29.79 -3.84 -7.53
N GLN A 69 30.03 -2.54 -7.49
CA GLN A 69 31.38 -1.97 -7.44
C GLN A 69 32.05 -2.13 -6.08
N THR A 70 31.27 -2.03 -5.00
CA THR A 70 31.77 -2.13 -3.63
C THR A 70 31.81 -3.57 -3.14
N SER A 71 30.88 -4.40 -3.60
CA SER A 71 30.83 -5.82 -3.27
C SER A 71 31.95 -6.56 -3.98
N LYS A 72 32.92 -7.07 -3.21
CA LYS A 72 33.99 -7.93 -3.73
C LYS A 72 33.45 -9.33 -4.06
N ILE A 73 32.65 -9.43 -5.12
CA ILE A 73 32.03 -10.67 -5.58
C ILE A 73 33.08 -11.47 -6.38
N PRO A 74 33.39 -12.72 -5.99
CA PRO A 74 34.31 -13.57 -6.74
C PRO A 74 33.87 -13.71 -8.21
N GLY A 75 34.81 -13.51 -9.13
CA GLY A 75 34.55 -13.61 -10.58
C GLY A 75 33.96 -12.35 -11.24
N ILE A 76 33.55 -11.34 -10.47
CA ILE A 76 33.10 -10.05 -11.01
C ILE A 76 34.21 -9.01 -10.81
N GLY A 77 34.94 -8.72 -11.90
CA GLY A 77 35.97 -7.68 -11.91
C GLY A 77 35.48 -6.36 -12.51
N ALA A 78 36.32 -5.33 -12.43
CA ALA A 78 36.05 -3.98 -12.96
C ALA A 78 35.62 -3.99 -14.44
N VAL A 79 36.20 -4.87 -15.26
CA VAL A 79 35.85 -5.01 -16.68
C VAL A 79 34.40 -5.43 -16.87
N THR A 80 33.93 -6.41 -16.10
CA THR A 80 32.55 -6.90 -16.16
C THR A 80 31.57 -5.81 -15.72
N ILE A 81 31.91 -5.07 -14.67
CA ILE A 81 31.08 -3.96 -14.16
C ILE A 81 30.98 -2.85 -15.19
N ASN A 82 32.07 -2.49 -15.87
CA ASN A 82 32.07 -1.48 -16.92
C ASN A 82 31.20 -1.91 -18.13
N LYS A 83 31.20 -3.19 -18.48
CA LYS A 83 30.30 -3.72 -19.53
C LYS A 83 28.83 -3.56 -19.12
N LEU A 84 28.49 -3.90 -17.87
CA LEU A 84 27.13 -3.73 -17.35
C LEU A 84 26.70 -2.26 -17.35
N LEU A 85 27.57 -1.34 -16.92
CA LEU A 85 27.32 0.10 -16.96
C LEU A 85 27.06 0.60 -18.39
N LYS A 86 27.86 0.15 -19.36
CA LYS A 86 27.69 0.53 -20.77
C LYS A 86 26.34 0.07 -21.31
N VAL A 87 26.01 -1.22 -21.12
CA VAL A 87 24.72 -1.79 -21.55
C VAL A 87 23.54 -1.10 -20.84
N ALA A 88 23.70 -0.76 -19.56
CA ALA A 88 22.67 -0.07 -18.80
C ALA A 88 22.39 1.34 -19.37
N LYS A 89 23.42 2.09 -19.76
CA LYS A 89 23.28 3.40 -20.42
C LYS A 89 22.66 3.29 -21.81
N GLU A 90 23.19 2.39 -22.65
CA GLU A 90 22.75 2.23 -24.04
C GLU A 90 21.27 1.83 -24.15
N ASN A 91 20.76 1.08 -23.17
CA ASN A 91 19.36 0.66 -23.13
C ASN A 91 18.46 1.55 -22.25
N GLY A 92 18.99 2.65 -21.71
CA GLY A 92 18.20 3.61 -20.93
C GLY A 92 17.76 3.12 -19.54
N TYR A 93 18.42 2.10 -18.99
CA TYR A 93 18.20 1.66 -17.60
C TYR A 93 18.74 2.66 -16.57
N ILE A 94 19.72 3.45 -16.99
CA ILE A 94 20.29 4.58 -16.25
C ILE A 94 20.51 5.74 -17.22
N GLN A 95 20.23 6.97 -16.76
CA GLN A 95 20.44 8.21 -17.52
C GLN A 95 21.87 8.74 -17.38
#